data_AF-C8XGK2-F1
#
_entry.id   AF-C8XGK2-F1
#
_cell.length_a   1.000
_cell.length_b   1.000
_cell.length_c   1.000
_cell.angle_alpha   90.00
_cell.angle_beta   90.00
_cell.angle_gamma   90.00
#
_symmetry.space_group_name_H-M   'P 1'
#
loop_
_entity.id
_entity.type
_entity.pdbx_description
1 polymer ?
#
loop_
_entity_poly.entity_id
_entity_poly.type
_entity_poly.pdbx_seq_one_letter_code
_entity_poly.pdbx_strand_id
1 'polypeptide(L)'
;MANEFDGQDDVHPLALPAALRRLVRCVVVTMGLLVRGRLHQPPARVGDRLTFADGTCGRVYRETAVDRPPSLDPTVLVVTFRMRWLNGRGGQAYFRLVSRLNTVLFAGFPGFVTKLWVAADEQDRYRGLYEWDGSGPAREYVRALWWPLALISHRDSIRAHVRPGRRRDDVVPDSPPADDSWWAVKRVGKPSATHGSD
;
A
#
# COMPACT_ATOMS: atom_id res chain seq x y z
N MET A 1 -5.72 -30.30 13.54
CA MET A 1 -6.19 -29.33 12.53
C MET A 1 -5.55 -28.00 12.87
N ALA A 2 -4.60 -27.56 12.05
CA ALA A 2 -3.86 -26.33 12.28
C ALA A 2 -4.80 -25.14 12.05
N ASN A 3 -4.98 -24.29 13.06
CA ASN A 3 -5.53 -22.96 12.84
C ASN A 3 -4.53 -22.20 11.97
N GLU A 4 -4.81 -22.15 10.67
CA GLU A 4 -4.26 -21.16 9.76
C GLU A 4 -4.43 -19.78 10.39
N PHE A 5 -3.33 -19.04 10.46
CA PHE A 5 -3.27 -17.68 10.97
C PHE A 5 -4.20 -16.80 10.13
N ASP A 6 -5.43 -16.64 10.60
CA ASP A 6 -6.46 -15.82 10.03
C ASP A 6 -6.09 -14.34 10.21
N GLY A 7 -5.34 -13.82 9.22
CA GLY A 7 -5.56 -12.52 8.58
C GLY A 7 -5.63 -11.23 9.39
N GLN A 8 -5.52 -11.23 10.72
CA GLN A 8 -5.68 -10.02 11.53
C GLN A 8 -4.38 -9.74 12.29
N ASP A 9 -3.39 -9.23 11.56
CA ASP A 9 -2.13 -8.84 12.18
C ASP A 9 -2.27 -7.41 12.75
N ASP A 10 -2.60 -7.30 14.04
CA ASP A 10 -2.30 -6.10 14.82
C ASP A 10 -0.84 -5.73 14.56
N VAL A 11 -0.60 -4.55 13.97
CA VAL A 11 0.72 -4.17 13.50
C VAL A 11 1.62 -3.89 14.71
N HIS A 12 2.34 -4.90 15.18
CA HIS A 12 3.31 -4.75 16.25
C HIS A 12 4.57 -4.05 15.74
N PRO A 13 4.86 -2.81 16.17
CA PRO A 13 6.00 -2.06 15.67
C PRO A 13 7.31 -2.80 15.99
N LEU A 14 8.28 -2.67 15.08
CA LEU A 14 9.66 -3.02 15.41
C LEU A 14 10.21 -2.08 16.47
N ALA A 15 11.17 -2.56 17.26
CA ALA A 15 11.95 -1.69 18.13
C ALA A 15 12.52 -0.53 17.31
N LEU A 16 12.38 0.70 17.82
CA LEU A 16 12.68 1.93 17.08
C LEU A 16 14.10 1.95 16.46
N PRO A 17 15.16 1.48 17.13
CA PRO A 17 16.50 1.42 16.51
C PRO A 17 16.57 0.48 15.30
N ALA A 18 15.88 -0.66 15.36
CA ALA A 18 15.83 -1.63 14.27
C ALA A 18 15.00 -1.09 13.10
N ALA A 19 13.87 -0.44 13.40
CA ALA A 19 13.06 0.23 12.40
C ALA A 19 13.86 1.32 11.68
N LEU A 20 14.56 2.20 12.42
CA LEU A 20 15.36 3.27 11.84
C LEU A 20 16.47 2.74 10.93
N ARG A 21 17.23 1.72 11.37
CA ARG A 21 18.29 1.10 10.55
C ARG A 21 17.74 0.57 9.23
N ARG A 22 16.56 -0.07 9.26
CA ARG A 22 15.90 -0.61 8.05
C ARG A 22 15.40 0.50 7.14
N LEU A 23 14.81 1.56 7.70
CA LEU A 23 14.37 2.72 6.92
C LEU A 23 15.55 3.44 6.26
N VAL A 24 16.67 3.63 6.97
CA VAL A 24 17.90 4.21 6.40
C VAL A 24 18.43 3.35 5.26
N ARG A 25 18.53 2.03 5.46
CA ARG A 25 18.92 1.10 4.38
C ARG A 25 17.98 1.20 3.18
N CYS A 26 16.67 1.25 3.41
CA CYS A 26 15.68 1.40 2.36
C CYS A 26 15.90 2.70 1.57
N VAL A 27 16.16 3.82 2.24
CA VAL A 27 16.41 5.10 1.57
C VAL A 27 17.65 4.99 0.67
N VAL A 28 18.76 4.41 1.16
CA VAL A 28 19.98 4.21 0.36
C VAL A 28 19.71 3.35 -0.87
N VAL A 29 19.02 2.22 -0.71
CA VAL A 29 18.66 1.34 -1.83
C VAL A 29 17.73 2.05 -2.82
N THR A 30 16.73 2.78 -2.32
CA THR A 30 15.80 3.54 -3.17
C THR A 30 16.53 4.59 -3.99
N MET A 31 17.47 5.34 -3.41
CA MET A 31 18.29 6.28 -4.15
C MET A 31 19.09 5.58 -5.25
N GLY A 32 19.66 4.40 -4.95
CA GLY A 32 20.33 3.56 -5.93
C GLY A 32 19.41 3.08 -7.07
N LEU A 33 18.12 2.84 -6.81
CA LEU A 33 17.12 2.50 -7.83
C LEU A 33 16.75 3.71 -8.69
N LEU A 34 16.59 4.89 -8.07
CA LEU A 34 16.29 6.14 -8.78
C LEU A 34 17.42 6.54 -9.72
N VAL A 35 18.68 6.50 -9.26
CA VAL A 35 19.87 6.81 -10.08
C VAL A 35 19.99 5.84 -11.26
N ARG A 36 19.58 4.58 -11.09
CA ARG A 36 19.57 3.57 -12.16
C ARG A 36 18.30 3.59 -13.02
N GLY A 37 17.35 4.49 -12.76
CA GLY A 37 16.09 4.55 -13.49
C GLY A 37 15.18 3.32 -13.33
N ARG A 38 15.36 2.52 -12.27
CA ARG A 38 14.63 1.25 -12.05
C ARG A 38 13.31 1.42 -11.28
N LEU A 39 12.83 2.66 -11.14
CA LEU A 39 11.61 2.96 -10.41
C LEU A 39 10.66 3.69 -11.34
N HIS A 40 9.57 3.03 -11.67
CA HIS A 40 8.62 3.46 -12.68
C HIS A 40 7.27 3.82 -12.06
N GLN A 41 6.52 4.64 -12.79
CA GLN A 41 5.16 5.02 -12.44
C GLN A 41 4.24 4.63 -13.61
N PRO A 42 3.92 3.33 -13.74
CA PRO A 42 3.08 2.87 -14.84
C PRO A 42 1.68 3.52 -14.74
N PRO A 43 1.12 4.04 -15.84
CA PRO A 43 -0.19 4.70 -15.80
C PRO A 43 -1.36 3.72 -15.89
N ALA A 44 -1.10 2.42 -16.11
CA ALA A 44 -2.11 1.44 -16.52
C ALA A 44 -3.32 1.33 -15.57
N ARG A 45 -3.11 1.50 -14.26
CA ARG A 45 -4.16 1.44 -13.23
C ARG A 45 -4.58 2.81 -12.70
N VAL A 46 -3.93 3.88 -13.15
CA VAL A 46 -4.22 5.23 -12.67
C VAL A 46 -5.60 5.64 -13.18
N GLY A 47 -6.48 5.98 -12.24
CA GLY A 47 -7.87 6.33 -12.51
C GLY A 47 -8.86 5.22 -12.17
N ASP A 48 -8.41 3.96 -12.00
CA ASP A 48 -9.27 2.85 -11.61
C ASP A 48 -9.93 3.12 -10.25
N ARG A 49 -11.18 2.67 -10.11
CA ARG A 49 -11.93 2.69 -8.86
C ARG A 49 -11.93 1.28 -8.27
N LEU A 50 -11.39 1.18 -7.06
CA LEU A 50 -11.37 -0.06 -6.28
C LEU A 50 -12.53 -0.01 -5.28
N THR A 51 -13.42 -0.99 -5.34
CA THR A 51 -14.46 -1.22 -4.34
C THR A 51 -13.99 -2.33 -3.41
N PHE A 52 -14.05 -2.10 -2.11
CA PHE A 52 -13.61 -3.03 -1.09
C PHE A 52 -14.76 -3.80 -0.45
N ALA A 53 -14.44 -4.85 0.31
CA ALA A 53 -15.45 -5.70 0.92
C ALA A 53 -16.33 -4.97 1.93
N ASP A 54 -15.76 -4.00 2.63
CA ASP A 54 -16.44 -3.12 3.59
C ASP A 54 -17.31 -2.05 2.91
N GLY A 55 -17.51 -2.15 1.59
CA GLY A 55 -18.40 -1.29 0.80
C GLY A 55 -17.79 0.05 0.40
N THR A 56 -16.62 0.41 0.92
CA THR A 56 -15.98 1.68 0.56
C THR A 56 -15.31 1.62 -0.81
N CYS A 57 -15.15 2.78 -1.43
CA CYS A 57 -14.52 2.92 -2.72
C CYS A 57 -13.36 3.92 -2.68
N GLY A 58 -12.28 3.58 -3.35
CA GLY A 58 -11.13 4.47 -3.49
C GLY A 58 -10.62 4.53 -4.93
N ARG A 59 -10.15 5.70 -5.35
CA ARG A 59 -9.57 5.91 -6.69
C ARG A 59 -8.06 5.73 -6.65
N VAL A 60 -7.53 4.92 -7.56
CA VAL A 60 -6.08 4.83 -7.78
C VAL A 60 -5.61 6.13 -8.42
N TYR A 61 -4.72 6.86 -7.75
CA TYR A 61 -4.17 8.11 -8.29
C TYR A 61 -2.72 7.99 -8.71
N ARG A 62 -2.02 6.95 -8.26
CA ARG A 62 -0.62 6.71 -8.58
C ARG A 62 -0.30 5.23 -8.45
N GLU A 63 0.60 4.75 -9.29
CA GLU A 63 1.26 3.46 -9.15
C GLU A 63 2.77 3.68 -9.03
N THR A 64 3.46 2.79 -8.33
CA THR A 64 4.91 2.80 -8.22
C THR A 64 5.40 1.36 -8.35
N ALA A 65 6.22 1.08 -9.34
CA ALA A 65 6.75 -0.23 -9.64
C ALA A 65 8.28 -0.19 -9.68
N VAL A 66 8.94 -1.22 -9.16
CA VAL A 66 10.39 -1.40 -9.35
C VAL A 66 10.59 -2.35 -10.52
N ASP A 67 11.49 -1.98 -11.42
CA ASP A 67 11.93 -2.85 -12.50
C ASP A 67 12.75 -4.01 -11.92
N ARG A 68 12.15 -5.20 -11.93
CA ARG A 68 12.73 -6.44 -11.40
C ARG A 68 12.11 -7.67 -12.06
N PRO A 69 12.77 -8.84 -11.97
CA PRO A 69 12.18 -10.09 -12.42
C PRO A 69 10.85 -10.41 -11.71
N PRO A 70 9.97 -11.23 -12.33
CA PRO A 70 8.72 -11.64 -11.73
C PRO A 70 8.89 -12.24 -10.33
N SER A 71 7.97 -11.90 -9.42
CA SER A 71 7.91 -12.43 -8.05
C SER A 71 7.79 -13.96 -8.07
N LEU A 72 8.62 -14.64 -7.28
CA LEU A 72 8.59 -16.09 -7.09
C LEU A 72 7.58 -16.48 -6.00
N ASP A 73 7.49 -15.66 -4.95
CA ASP A 73 6.52 -15.80 -3.86
C ASP A 73 5.64 -14.53 -3.77
N PRO A 74 4.69 -14.33 -4.70
CA PRO A 74 3.87 -13.13 -4.72
C PRO A 74 3.05 -13.02 -3.44
N THR A 75 3.17 -11.91 -2.74
CA THR A 75 2.45 -11.58 -1.52
C THR A 75 1.80 -10.22 -1.67
N VAL A 76 0.51 -10.13 -1.35
CA VAL A 76 -0.18 -8.84 -1.25
C VAL A 76 -0.11 -8.33 0.18
N LEU A 77 0.27 -7.06 0.34
CA LEU A 77 0.06 -6.33 1.58
C LEU A 77 -0.94 -5.21 1.31
N VAL A 78 -1.99 -5.13 2.13
CA VAL A 78 -2.93 -4.00 2.13
C VAL A 78 -2.72 -3.22 3.42
N VAL A 79 -2.53 -1.91 3.32
CA VAL A 79 -2.39 -1.01 4.48
C VAL A 79 -3.46 0.06 4.39
N THR A 80 -4.14 0.33 5.50
CA THR A 80 -5.09 1.45 5.64
C THR A 80 -4.69 2.37 6.78
N PHE A 81 -4.93 3.67 6.62
CA PHE A 81 -4.70 4.68 7.66
C PHE A 81 -5.48 5.97 7.35
N ARG A 82 -5.78 6.75 8.39
CA ARG A 82 -6.41 8.08 8.30
C ARG A 82 -5.38 9.15 8.65
N MET A 83 -5.13 10.08 7.74
CA MET A 83 -4.15 11.16 7.98
C MET A 83 -4.64 12.12 9.06
N ARG A 84 -3.72 12.64 9.88
CA ARG A 84 -4.02 13.52 11.01
C ARG A 84 -4.14 15.00 10.65
N TRP A 85 -3.48 15.45 9.58
CA TRP A 85 -3.31 16.89 9.27
C TRP A 85 -3.59 17.24 7.80
N LEU A 86 -4.80 16.93 7.30
CA LEU A 86 -5.21 17.32 5.94
C LEU A 86 -5.92 18.68 5.86
N ASN A 87 -6.38 19.22 6.99
CA ASN A 87 -7.21 20.42 7.01
C ASN A 87 -6.35 21.70 7.07
N GLY A 88 -6.43 22.54 6.03
CA GLY A 88 -5.85 23.88 5.99
C GLY A 88 -5.00 24.19 4.74
N ARG A 89 -4.57 25.46 4.57
CA ARG A 89 -3.76 25.95 3.43
C ARG A 89 -2.43 25.19 3.21
N GLY A 90 -1.94 24.46 4.21
CA GLY A 90 -0.71 23.64 4.14
C GLY A 90 -0.93 22.15 3.82
N GLY A 91 -2.17 21.65 3.82
CA GLY A 91 -2.47 20.22 3.65
C GLY A 91 -1.96 19.63 2.33
N GLN A 92 -2.01 20.42 1.25
CA GLN A 92 -1.47 20.02 -0.06
C GLN A 92 0.07 19.89 -0.06
N ALA A 93 0.77 20.78 0.63
CA ALA A 93 2.22 20.68 0.78
C ALA A 93 2.61 19.49 1.66
N TYR A 94 1.87 19.28 2.75
CA TYR A 94 2.03 18.14 3.65
C TYR A 94 1.80 16.82 2.93
N PHE A 95 0.69 16.68 2.18
CA PHE A 95 0.39 15.50 1.39
C PHE A 95 1.50 15.20 0.36
N ARG A 96 1.98 16.21 -0.36
CA ARG A 96 3.08 16.06 -1.34
C ARG A 96 4.37 15.60 -0.68
N LEU A 97 4.74 16.21 0.45
CA LEU A 97 5.94 15.84 1.20
C LEU A 97 5.84 14.41 1.72
N VAL A 98 4.72 14.08 2.37
CA VAL A 98 4.44 12.74 2.92
C VAL A 98 4.44 11.70 1.80
N SER A 99 3.80 11.95 0.66
CA SER A 99 3.76 11.02 -0.47
C SER A 99 5.16 10.80 -1.10
N ARG A 100 5.97 11.87 -1.21
CA ARG A 100 7.35 11.79 -1.70
C ARG A 100 8.25 11.03 -0.73
N LEU A 101 8.21 11.36 0.56
CA LEU A 101 8.94 10.64 1.61
C LEU A 101 8.52 9.18 1.64
N ASN A 102 7.23 8.90 1.56
CA ASN A 102 6.74 7.53 1.63
C ASN A 102 7.30 6.67 0.48
N THR A 103 7.51 7.23 -0.73
CA THR A 103 8.20 6.52 -1.83
C THR A 103 9.59 6.01 -1.45
N VAL A 104 10.40 6.85 -0.78
CA VAL A 104 11.76 6.45 -0.33
C VAL A 104 11.75 5.52 0.88
N LEU A 105 10.62 5.41 1.58
CA LEU A 105 10.46 4.56 2.75
C LEU A 105 10.04 3.12 2.42
N PHE A 106 9.69 2.80 1.18
CA PHE A 106 9.32 1.41 0.80
C PHE A 106 10.07 0.85 -0.39
N ALA A 107 10.44 1.66 -1.38
CA ALA A 107 10.87 1.12 -2.67
C ALA A 107 12.21 0.34 -2.60
N GLY A 108 13.01 0.60 -1.56
CA GLY A 108 14.25 -0.09 -1.29
C GLY A 108 14.15 -1.21 -0.25
N PHE A 109 12.95 -1.53 0.25
CA PHE A 109 12.78 -2.71 1.11
C PHE A 109 12.97 -3.99 0.30
N PRO A 110 13.61 -5.02 0.88
CA PRO A 110 13.72 -6.33 0.24
C PRO A 110 12.36 -6.83 -0.20
N GLY A 111 12.31 -7.41 -1.39
CA GLY A 111 11.09 -8.01 -1.92
C GLY A 111 10.07 -7.01 -2.46
N PHE A 112 10.22 -5.68 -2.38
CA PHE A 112 9.22 -4.76 -2.94
C PHE A 112 9.06 -4.94 -4.47
N VAL A 113 7.83 -4.97 -4.96
CA VAL A 113 7.50 -5.15 -6.39
C VAL A 113 6.71 -3.96 -6.90
N THR A 114 5.49 -3.76 -6.39
CA THR A 114 4.64 -2.62 -6.79
C THR A 114 3.84 -2.06 -5.62
N LYS A 115 3.38 -0.82 -5.77
CA LYS A 115 2.44 -0.15 -4.87
C LYS A 115 1.40 0.64 -5.67
N LEU A 116 0.13 0.35 -5.43
CA LEU A 116 -0.99 1.18 -5.82
C LEU A 116 -1.36 2.13 -4.68
N TRP A 117 -1.45 3.40 -5.02
CA TRP A 117 -1.87 4.45 -4.11
C TRP A 117 -3.34 4.76 -4.35
N VAL A 118 -4.16 4.48 -3.35
CA VAL A 118 -5.58 4.73 -3.37
C VAL A 118 -5.86 6.01 -2.58
N ALA A 119 -6.63 6.91 -3.17
CA ALA A 119 -7.10 8.12 -2.50
C ALA A 119 -8.00 7.77 -1.30
N ALA A 120 -8.26 8.76 -0.45
CA ALA A 120 -9.19 8.62 0.67
C ALA A 120 -10.55 8.09 0.18
N ASP A 121 -11.09 7.11 0.90
CA ASP A 121 -12.44 6.61 0.71
C ASP A 121 -13.48 7.49 1.42
N GLU A 122 -14.75 7.08 1.42
CA GLU A 122 -15.87 7.79 2.04
C GLU A 122 -15.71 8.01 3.55
N GLN A 123 -14.72 7.37 4.18
CA GLN A 123 -14.44 7.45 5.62
C GLN A 123 -13.09 8.11 5.91
N ASP A 124 -12.56 8.87 4.95
CA ASP A 124 -11.25 9.53 5.01
C ASP A 124 -10.07 8.56 5.20
N ARG A 125 -10.25 7.28 4.84
CA ARG A 125 -9.20 6.25 4.97
C ARG A 125 -8.44 6.12 3.66
N TYR A 126 -7.14 6.31 3.74
CA TYR A 126 -6.21 6.06 2.63
C TYR A 126 -5.81 4.60 2.64
N ARG A 127 -5.79 3.98 1.45
CA ARG A 127 -5.34 2.60 1.28
C ARG A 127 -4.13 2.52 0.35
N GLY A 128 -3.21 1.64 0.69
CA GLY A 128 -2.09 1.25 -0.17
C GLY A 128 -2.15 -0.25 -0.41
N LEU A 129 -2.21 -0.66 -1.67
CA LEU A 129 -2.08 -2.07 -2.05
C LEU A 129 -0.67 -2.28 -2.56
N TYR A 130 0.03 -3.23 -2.00
CA TYR A 130 1.42 -3.52 -2.30
C TYR A 130 1.55 -4.96 -2.78
N GLU A 131 2.45 -5.17 -3.73
CA GLU A 131 2.97 -6.49 -4.05
C GLU A 131 4.39 -6.61 -3.52
N TRP A 132 4.63 -7.70 -2.79
CA TRP A 132 5.93 -8.16 -2.33
C TRP A 132 6.26 -9.52 -2.94
N ASP A 133 7.55 -9.79 -3.02
CA ASP A 133 8.12 -11.10 -3.23
C ASP A 133 8.56 -11.61 -1.85
N GLY A 134 7.71 -12.45 -1.24
CA GLY A 134 7.86 -12.99 0.11
C GLY A 134 6.95 -12.34 1.15
N SER A 135 6.27 -13.17 1.93
CA SER A 135 5.43 -12.73 3.07
C SER A 135 6.23 -12.19 4.26
N GLY A 136 7.41 -12.77 4.52
CA GLY A 136 8.36 -12.30 5.53
C GLY A 136 8.78 -10.83 5.31
N PRO A 137 9.37 -10.49 4.14
CA PRO A 137 9.72 -9.11 3.82
C PRO A 137 8.55 -8.12 3.91
N ALA A 138 7.34 -8.50 3.48
CA ALA A 138 6.15 -7.68 3.60
C ALA A 138 5.80 -7.35 5.06
N ARG A 139 5.83 -8.37 5.93
CA ARG A 139 5.62 -8.21 7.39
C ARG A 139 6.71 -7.36 8.03
N GLU A 140 7.97 -7.53 7.64
CA GLU A 140 9.06 -6.71 8.18
C GLU A 140 8.92 -5.23 7.80
N TYR A 141 8.52 -4.96 6.55
CA TYR A 141 8.26 -3.62 6.08
C TYR A 141 7.15 -2.96 6.89
N VAL A 142 5.99 -3.60 7.06
CA VAL A 142 4.85 -2.95 7.72
C VAL A 142 5.16 -2.58 9.17
N ARG A 143 5.91 -3.43 9.86
CA ARG A 143 6.37 -3.19 11.23
C ARG A 143 7.37 -2.03 11.33
N ALA A 144 8.17 -1.79 10.29
CA ALA A 144 9.07 -0.64 10.22
C ALA A 144 8.33 0.65 9.82
N LEU A 145 7.38 0.54 8.90
CA LEU A 145 6.55 1.64 8.40
C LEU A 145 5.63 2.22 9.49
N TRP A 146 5.26 1.41 10.49
CA TRP A 146 4.38 1.83 11.58
C TRP A 146 4.84 3.13 12.25
N TRP A 147 6.14 3.31 12.50
CA TRP A 147 6.68 4.52 13.14
C TRP A 147 6.46 5.79 12.29
N PRO A 148 6.89 5.84 11.02
CA PRO A 148 6.54 6.94 10.12
C PRO A 148 5.04 7.19 10.02
N LEU A 149 4.21 6.14 9.92
CA LEU A 149 2.76 6.28 9.85
C LEU A 149 2.19 6.90 11.13
N ALA A 150 2.58 6.40 12.30
CA ALA A 150 2.10 6.87 13.60
C ALA A 150 2.39 8.37 13.87
N LEU A 151 3.32 8.99 13.13
CA LEU A 151 3.57 10.43 13.18
C LEU A 151 2.56 11.24 12.35
N ILE A 152 2.13 10.68 11.22
CA ILE A 152 1.32 11.37 10.19
C ILE A 152 -0.16 10.97 10.19
N SER A 153 -0.50 9.83 10.79
CA SER A 153 -1.85 9.28 10.84
C SER A 153 -2.36 9.10 12.27
N HIS A 154 -3.67 8.98 12.39
CA HIS A 154 -4.33 8.52 13.60
C HIS A 154 -3.89 7.08 13.90
N ARG A 155 -3.30 6.82 15.08
CA ARG A 155 -2.64 5.53 15.38
C ARG A 155 -3.62 4.36 15.40
N ASP A 156 -4.81 4.59 15.92
CA ASP A 156 -5.99 3.72 15.95
C ASP A 156 -6.52 3.36 14.55
N SER A 157 -6.17 4.15 13.53
CA SER A 157 -6.59 3.91 12.15
C SER A 157 -5.62 3.04 11.34
N ILE A 158 -4.41 2.79 11.85
CA ILE A 158 -3.38 2.03 11.13
C ILE A 158 -3.74 0.55 11.21
N ARG A 159 -4.11 -0.05 10.08
CA ARG A 159 -4.31 -1.50 9.97
C ARG A 159 -3.57 -2.03 8.75
N ALA A 160 -3.16 -3.29 8.83
CA ALA A 160 -2.48 -3.97 7.74
C ALA A 160 -2.91 -5.42 7.62
N HIS A 161 -2.86 -5.94 6.41
CA HIS A 161 -3.20 -7.33 6.11
C HIS A 161 -2.21 -7.88 5.08
N VAL A 162 -1.53 -8.99 5.41
CA VAL A 162 -0.58 -9.68 4.53
C VAL A 162 -1.21 -10.98 4.03
N ARG A 163 -1.33 -11.12 2.71
CA ARG A 163 -1.87 -12.30 2.04
C ARG A 163 -0.79 -12.95 1.14
N PRO A 164 -0.17 -14.05 1.59
CA PRO A 164 0.79 -14.81 0.78
C PRO A 164 0.13 -15.48 -0.44
N GLY A 165 0.94 -15.83 -1.45
CA GLY A 165 0.52 -16.61 -2.61
C GLY A 165 -0.44 -15.90 -3.57
N ARG A 166 -0.56 -14.57 -3.50
CA ARG A 166 -1.45 -13.78 -4.36
C ARG A 166 -0.70 -12.63 -4.98
N ARG A 167 -0.99 -12.34 -6.25
CA ARG A 167 -0.58 -11.10 -6.90
C ARG A 167 -1.59 -10.01 -6.59
N ARG A 168 -1.14 -8.76 -6.69
CA ARG A 168 -1.99 -7.59 -6.47
C ARG A 168 -3.17 -7.50 -7.45
N ASP A 169 -2.98 -7.98 -8.67
CA ASP A 169 -4.04 -7.96 -9.69
C ASP A 169 -5.09 -9.07 -9.49
N ASP A 170 -4.77 -10.06 -8.65
CA ASP A 170 -5.63 -11.20 -8.30
C ASP A 170 -6.30 -11.01 -6.93
N VAL A 171 -6.41 -9.76 -6.45
CA VAL A 171 -6.99 -9.44 -5.12
C VAL A 171 -8.51 -9.51 -5.13
N VAL A 172 -9.15 -9.73 -6.29
CA VAL A 172 -10.56 -10.13 -6.33
C VAL A 172 -10.67 -11.51 -5.67
N PRO A 173 -11.35 -11.63 -4.53
CA PRO A 173 -11.40 -12.89 -3.81
C PRO A 173 -12.22 -13.91 -4.60
N ASP A 174 -11.74 -15.16 -4.66
CA ASP A 174 -12.41 -16.29 -5.33
C ASP A 174 -13.76 -16.65 -4.68
N SER A 175 -14.03 -16.13 -3.49
CA SER A 175 -15.24 -16.31 -2.68
C SER A 175 -15.68 -14.94 -2.14
N PRO A 176 -16.97 -14.70 -1.86
CA PRO A 176 -17.40 -13.48 -1.18
C PRO A 176 -16.53 -13.28 0.07
N PRO A 177 -15.83 -12.15 0.19
CA PRO A 177 -15.05 -11.88 1.38
C PRO A 177 -16.03 -11.69 2.55
N ALA A 178 -15.66 -12.15 3.74
CA ALA A 178 -16.45 -11.88 4.94
C ALA A 178 -16.66 -10.37 5.11
N ASP A 179 -17.78 -9.95 5.69
CA ASP A 179 -18.18 -8.53 5.73
C ASP A 179 -17.19 -7.62 6.50
N ASP A 180 -16.30 -8.21 7.30
CA ASP A 180 -15.22 -7.55 8.04
C ASP A 180 -13.88 -7.46 7.29
N SER A 181 -13.79 -8.04 6.09
CA SER A 181 -12.57 -8.12 5.27
C SER A 181 -12.24 -6.80 4.56
N TRP A 182 -12.09 -5.71 5.32
CA TRP A 182 -11.79 -4.35 4.84
C TRP A 182 -10.64 -4.27 3.82
N TRP A 183 -9.74 -5.24 3.82
CA TRP A 183 -8.59 -5.32 2.92
C TRP A 183 -8.92 -5.89 1.52
N ALA A 184 -10.01 -6.66 1.39
CA ALA A 184 -10.33 -7.39 0.16
C ALA A 184 -10.97 -6.48 -0.90
N VAL A 185 -10.49 -6.56 -2.14
CA VAL A 185 -11.04 -5.80 -3.28
C VAL A 185 -12.17 -6.62 -3.92
N LYS A 186 -13.41 -6.15 -3.83
CA LYS A 186 -14.57 -6.81 -4.48
C LYS A 186 -14.63 -6.52 -5.98
N ARG A 187 -14.26 -5.30 -6.41
CA ARG A 187 -14.40 -4.88 -7.81
C ARG A 187 -13.33 -3.87 -8.20
N VAL A 188 -12.85 -3.99 -9.43
CA VAL A 188 -12.04 -2.98 -10.10
C VAL A 188 -12.87 -2.43 -11.25
N GLY A 189 -13.25 -1.15 -11.17
CA GLY A 189 -13.90 -0.43 -12.25
C GLY A 189 -12.89 0.46 -12.97
N LYS A 190 -12.79 0.38 -14.29
CA LYS A 190 -12.11 1.42 -15.07
C LYS A 190 -12.91 2.71 -14.98
N PRO A 191 -12.27 3.89 -15.08
CA PRO A 191 -13.02 5.13 -15.26
C PRO A 191 -13.93 4.96 -16.47
N SER A 192 -15.23 5.12 -16.28
CA SER A 192 -16.19 5.12 -17.39
C SER A 192 -15.70 6.14 -18.40
N ALA A 193 -15.39 5.70 -19.63
CA ALA A 193 -15.28 6.61 -20.75
C ALA A 193 -16.69 7.16 -20.99
N THR A 194 -17.07 8.21 -20.28
CA THR A 194 -18.25 8.98 -20.64
C THR A 194 -18.03 9.47 -22.07
N HIS A 195 -18.94 9.03 -22.94
CA HIS A 195 -19.14 9.48 -24.31
C HIS A 195 -18.80 10.98 -24.43
N GLY A 196 -17.73 11.29 -25.15
CA GLY A 196 -17.65 12.52 -25.91
C GLY A 196 -18.24 12.25 -27.27
N SER A 197 -19.58 12.26 -27.36
CA SER A 197 -20.26 12.56 -28.61
C SER A 197 -20.41 14.07 -28.64
N ASP A 198 -19.73 14.71 -29.59
CA ASP A 198 -20.24 15.84 -30.37
C ASP A 198 -19.66 15.70 -31.78
#